data_AF-A0A974AYH2-F1
#
_entry.id   AF-A0A974AYH2-F1
#
_cell.length_a   1.000
_cell.length_b   1.000
_cell.length_c   1.000
_cell.angle_alpha   90.00
_cell.angle_beta   90.00
_cell.angle_gamma   90.00
#
_symmetry.space_group_name_H-M   'P 1'
#
loop_
_entity.id
_entity.type
_entity.pdbx_description
1 polymer ?
#
loop_
_entity_poly.entity_id
_entity_poly.type
_entity_poly.pdbx_seq_one_letter_code
_entity_poly.pdbx_strand_id
1 'polypeptide(L)'
;SSAVAALAATALLPGFLADRLARHDAAGVSAGDVSGRLAVPPRAIEIDMRASFQGGPDEPLRRAPCDEICQALLLGREVDAVRIRAVDAGGQRVVQSIVYSYAERPACPPAFAEAKTALPVTQAAATRGRCIVAAIDGAWTPGVRLVVREERNGWLSSVPWLHTAGTLTRWEIEALEGPGWRLVARATELRTGVLTVPLVVGYPNSYGLELRPGWERRERVFGATSAAAVLRAATGLRVTMPDPDPPEPARQTIDRILSSGGDAPLGPELMAVINAHLDTLRGALSPEDVALLQRLLASKRIVDHFRIYLALERHPDVAAPVIGDILDKLAIPVDESKGHDHSHLAWIVVRAPIDSVKPYGERVLAVAGMSDQWHLAPLLEIVGRLDADGSDLLARRLNAKSDTVRLAAAVGVCAADQPWAAGLVPTVEALIERNRGKSFRGDEVVVASKTMQRHGHGAAADAFLATLPEQDARRIAVRLSRPPTGNPVRDCTP
;
A
#
# COMPACT_ATOMS: atom_id res chain seq x y z
N SER A 1 -13.64 -52.77 -43.23
CA SER A 1 -12.39 -52.00 -43.01
C SER A 1 -12.42 -50.66 -43.74
N SER A 2 -12.85 -50.58 -45.00
CA SER A 2 -12.81 -49.36 -45.82
C SER A 2 -13.69 -48.18 -45.31
N ALA A 3 -14.86 -48.46 -44.73
CA ALA A 3 -15.75 -47.42 -44.20
C ALA A 3 -15.19 -46.74 -42.94
N VAL A 4 -14.50 -47.48 -42.07
CA VAL A 4 -13.86 -46.96 -40.85
C VAL A 4 -12.67 -46.08 -41.21
N ALA A 5 -11.89 -46.47 -42.23
CA ALA A 5 -10.79 -45.66 -42.75
C ALA A 5 -11.29 -44.35 -43.39
N ALA A 6 -12.41 -44.39 -44.13
CA ALA A 6 -13.02 -43.20 -44.72
C ALA A 6 -13.57 -42.22 -43.65
N LEU A 7 -14.21 -42.74 -42.60
CA LEU A 7 -14.70 -41.95 -41.47
C LEU A 7 -13.56 -41.34 -40.63
N ALA A 8 -12.49 -42.10 -40.39
CA ALA A 8 -11.31 -41.56 -39.72
C ALA A 8 -10.63 -40.48 -40.57
N ALA A 9 -10.58 -40.66 -41.89
CA ALA A 9 -10.01 -39.67 -42.80
C ALA A 9 -10.83 -38.36 -42.80
N THR A 10 -12.16 -38.40 -42.89
CA THR A 10 -13.01 -37.19 -42.86
C THR A 10 -13.00 -36.49 -41.51
N ALA A 11 -12.84 -37.24 -40.42
CA ALA A 11 -12.75 -36.73 -39.06
C ALA A 11 -11.37 -36.11 -38.72
N LEU A 12 -10.28 -36.50 -39.38
CA LEU A 12 -8.93 -36.02 -39.06
C LEU A 12 -8.42 -34.98 -40.06
N LEU A 13 -8.86 -35.06 -41.31
CA LEU A 13 -8.32 -34.28 -42.41
C LEU A 13 -8.45 -32.76 -42.21
N PRO A 14 -9.62 -32.19 -41.82
CA PRO A 14 -9.71 -30.75 -41.52
C PRO A 14 -8.73 -30.26 -40.45
N GLY A 15 -8.53 -31.03 -39.37
CA GLY A 15 -7.60 -30.63 -38.31
C GLY A 15 -6.14 -30.68 -38.74
N PHE A 16 -5.78 -31.71 -39.52
CA PHE A 16 -4.45 -31.82 -40.11
C PHE A 16 -4.19 -30.72 -41.15
N LEU A 17 -5.17 -30.41 -42.00
CA LEU A 17 -5.07 -29.32 -42.99
C LEU A 17 -4.96 -27.96 -42.29
N ALA A 18 -5.75 -27.72 -41.24
CA ALA A 18 -5.68 -26.50 -40.44
C ALA A 18 -4.29 -26.31 -39.81
N ASP A 19 -3.70 -27.35 -39.20
CA ASP A 19 -2.35 -27.28 -38.63
C ASP A 19 -1.28 -27.04 -39.71
N ARG A 20 -1.40 -27.72 -40.86
CA ARG A 20 -0.45 -27.56 -41.98
C ARG A 20 -0.50 -26.16 -42.59
N LEU A 21 -1.71 -25.61 -42.77
CA LEU A 21 -1.90 -24.24 -43.25
C LEU A 21 -1.34 -23.23 -42.24
N ALA A 22 -1.66 -23.39 -40.95
CA ALA A 22 -1.14 -22.52 -39.89
C ALA A 22 0.40 -22.54 -39.81
N ARG A 23 1.04 -23.71 -39.99
CA ARG A 23 2.51 -23.83 -40.09
C ARG A 23 3.07 -23.17 -41.35
N HIS A 24 2.39 -23.30 -42.48
CA HIS A 24 2.80 -22.66 -43.72
C HIS A 24 2.76 -21.14 -43.58
N ASP A 25 1.67 -20.61 -43.02
CA ASP A 25 1.51 -19.19 -42.73
C ASP A 25 2.57 -18.71 -41.72
N ALA A 26 2.81 -19.48 -40.65
CA ALA A 26 3.86 -19.20 -39.67
C ALA A 26 5.25 -19.13 -40.32
N ALA A 27 5.58 -20.08 -41.21
CA ALA A 27 6.83 -20.07 -41.96
C ALA A 27 6.92 -18.88 -42.93
N GLY A 28 5.80 -18.52 -43.57
CA GLY A 28 5.73 -17.36 -44.46
C GLY A 28 5.98 -16.04 -43.73
N VAL A 29 5.38 -15.84 -42.56
CA VAL A 29 5.55 -14.59 -41.78
C VAL A 29 6.91 -14.50 -41.09
N SER A 30 7.54 -15.63 -40.76
CA SER A 30 8.89 -15.69 -40.16
C SER A 30 10.01 -15.75 -41.19
N ALA A 31 9.72 -15.86 -42.50
CA ALA A 31 10.73 -15.88 -43.55
C ALA A 31 11.58 -14.60 -43.61
N GLY A 32 11.06 -13.48 -43.07
CA GLY A 32 11.76 -12.20 -42.94
C GLY A 32 12.43 -11.96 -41.59
N ASP A 33 12.52 -12.99 -40.74
CA ASP A 33 13.25 -12.91 -39.47
C ASP A 33 14.75 -12.82 -39.71
N VAL A 34 15.43 -12.06 -38.85
CA VAL A 34 16.86 -11.77 -38.95
C VAL A 34 17.51 -12.18 -37.64
N SER A 35 18.61 -12.93 -37.70
CA SER A 35 19.37 -13.33 -36.52
C SER A 35 20.79 -12.77 -36.60
N GLY A 36 20.94 -11.51 -36.18
CA GLY A 36 22.23 -10.85 -36.02
C GLY A 36 22.58 -10.68 -34.55
N ARG A 37 23.86 -10.41 -34.28
CA ARG A 37 24.39 -10.13 -32.95
C ARG A 37 25.27 -8.89 -32.99
N LEU A 38 25.16 -8.05 -31.96
CA LEU A 38 26.03 -6.90 -31.77
C LEU A 38 27.44 -7.35 -31.38
N ALA A 39 28.43 -6.61 -31.87
CA ALA A 39 29.82 -6.86 -31.52
C ALA A 39 30.11 -6.58 -30.03
N VAL A 40 29.43 -5.60 -29.44
CA VAL A 40 29.59 -5.18 -28.05
C VAL A 40 28.22 -5.04 -27.39
N PRO A 41 28.03 -5.54 -26.16
CA PRO A 41 26.80 -5.32 -25.41
C PRO A 41 26.54 -3.81 -25.19
N PRO A 42 25.29 -3.34 -25.35
CA PRO A 42 24.98 -1.94 -25.21
C PRO A 42 25.00 -1.52 -23.73
N ARG A 43 25.41 -0.27 -23.46
CA ARG A 43 25.32 0.34 -22.13
C ARG A 43 23.99 1.04 -21.86
N ALA A 44 23.20 1.29 -22.92
CA ALA A 44 21.90 1.94 -22.82
C ALA A 44 20.93 1.38 -23.87
N ILE A 45 19.68 1.15 -23.47
CA ILE A 45 18.63 0.57 -24.31
C ILE A 45 17.41 1.47 -24.33
N GLU A 46 16.81 1.63 -25.50
CA GLU A 46 15.47 2.18 -25.68
C GLU A 46 14.45 1.03 -25.84
N ILE A 47 13.31 1.08 -25.15
CA ILE A 47 12.22 0.12 -25.30
C ILE A 47 10.97 0.88 -25.72
N ASP A 48 10.48 0.59 -26.92
CA ASP A 48 9.24 1.15 -27.45
C ASP A 48 8.08 0.24 -27.02
N MET A 49 7.23 0.76 -26.14
CA MET A 49 6.03 0.10 -25.64
C MET A 49 4.79 0.76 -26.22
N ARG A 50 3.80 -0.04 -26.62
CA ARG A 50 2.49 0.50 -26.97
C ARG A 50 1.80 1.07 -25.74
N ALA A 51 1.28 2.29 -25.87
CA ALA A 51 0.37 2.85 -24.88
C ALA A 51 -0.94 2.04 -24.88
N SER A 52 -1.06 1.06 -23.99
CA SER A 52 -2.35 0.47 -23.68
C SER A 52 -3.14 1.50 -22.86
N PHE A 53 -4.13 2.14 -23.50
CA PHE A 53 -5.07 3.05 -22.84
C PHE A 53 -5.91 2.26 -21.82
N GLN A 54 -5.37 2.03 -20.61
CA GLN A 54 -6.11 1.41 -19.50
C GLN A 54 -6.49 2.41 -18.40
N GLY A 55 -6.21 3.70 -18.57
CA GLY A 55 -6.78 4.77 -17.73
C GLY A 55 -7.90 5.47 -18.48
N GLY A 56 -8.99 5.82 -17.79
CA GLY A 56 -10.04 6.67 -18.34
C GLY A 56 -9.50 8.04 -18.79
N PRO A 57 -10.30 8.86 -19.50
CA PRO A 57 -9.88 10.17 -20.00
C PRO A 57 -9.38 11.16 -18.91
N ASP A 58 -9.73 10.91 -17.65
CA ASP A 58 -9.34 11.75 -16.49
C ASP A 58 -8.17 11.16 -15.66
N GLU A 59 -7.60 10.02 -16.04
CA GLU A 59 -6.39 9.49 -15.41
C GLU A 59 -5.17 9.79 -16.27
N PRO A 60 -4.47 10.92 -16.02
CA PRO A 60 -3.19 11.16 -16.68
C PRO A 60 -2.26 9.99 -16.34
N LEU A 61 -1.80 9.31 -17.40
CA LEU A 61 -0.78 8.27 -17.42
C LEU A 61 0.22 8.48 -16.27
N ARG A 62 0.07 7.70 -15.19
CA ARG A 62 1.07 7.65 -14.12
C ARG A 62 2.29 6.86 -14.63
N ARG A 63 3.06 7.49 -15.51
CA ARG A 63 4.39 7.10 -16.03
C ARG A 63 4.40 5.82 -16.89
N ALA A 64 5.09 5.82 -18.02
CA ALA A 64 5.43 4.60 -18.75
C ALA A 64 6.25 3.69 -17.82
N PRO A 65 5.70 2.60 -17.27
CA PRO A 65 6.32 1.89 -16.15
C PRO A 65 7.57 1.14 -16.64
N CYS A 66 8.62 1.12 -15.81
CA CYS A 66 9.76 0.23 -16.01
C CYS A 66 9.29 -1.20 -15.76
N ASP A 67 9.11 -1.96 -16.83
CA ASP A 67 8.61 -3.35 -16.82
C ASP A 67 9.67 -4.35 -16.31
N GLU A 68 9.37 -5.66 -16.39
CA GLU A 68 10.27 -6.72 -15.95
C GLU A 68 11.63 -6.69 -16.66
N ILE A 69 11.65 -6.40 -17.97
CA ILE A 69 12.90 -6.32 -18.74
C ILE A 69 13.73 -5.13 -18.28
N CYS A 70 13.10 -3.96 -18.16
CA CYS A 70 13.75 -2.75 -17.64
C CYS A 70 14.30 -2.98 -16.22
N GLN A 71 13.53 -3.59 -15.32
CA GLN A 71 13.94 -3.89 -13.95
C GLN A 71 15.10 -4.88 -13.91
N ALA A 72 15.06 -5.96 -14.71
CA ALA A 72 16.12 -6.95 -14.79
C ALA A 72 17.44 -6.35 -15.29
N LEU A 73 17.39 -5.55 -16.35
CA LEU A 73 18.55 -4.90 -16.94
C LEU A 73 19.24 -3.94 -15.97
N LEU A 74 18.46 -3.12 -15.25
CA LEU A 74 18.99 -2.11 -14.34
C LEU A 74 19.47 -2.72 -13.01
N LEU A 75 18.69 -3.61 -12.39
CA LEU A 75 19.09 -4.25 -11.13
C LEU A 75 20.21 -5.27 -11.33
N GLY A 76 20.24 -5.96 -12.48
CA GLY A 76 21.35 -6.81 -12.89
C GLY A 76 22.62 -6.05 -13.28
N ARG A 77 22.55 -4.70 -13.32
CA ARG A 77 23.62 -3.79 -13.76
C ARG A 77 24.18 -4.15 -15.14
N GLU A 78 23.31 -4.61 -16.03
CA GLU A 78 23.68 -5.00 -17.38
C GLU A 78 23.75 -3.80 -18.32
N VAL A 79 23.01 -2.74 -17.97
CA VAL A 79 23.01 -1.44 -18.64
C VAL A 79 23.02 -0.34 -17.59
N ASP A 80 23.51 0.84 -17.96
CA ASP A 80 23.51 2.02 -17.10
C ASP A 80 22.14 2.70 -17.09
N ALA A 81 21.41 2.63 -18.21
CA ALA A 81 20.12 3.29 -18.37
C ALA A 81 19.20 2.57 -19.37
N VAL A 82 17.89 2.64 -19.10
CA VAL A 82 16.82 2.17 -19.99
C VAL A 82 15.85 3.32 -20.23
N ARG A 83 15.63 3.71 -21.49
CA ARG A 83 14.56 4.64 -21.84
C ARG A 83 13.33 3.85 -22.26
N ILE A 84 12.20 4.12 -21.61
CA ILE A 84 10.90 3.60 -22.04
C ILE A 84 10.18 4.69 -22.82
N ARG A 85 9.79 4.38 -24.05
CA ARG A 85 8.94 5.25 -24.88
C ARG A 85 7.56 4.62 -25.01
N ALA A 86 6.55 5.32 -24.52
CA ALA A 86 5.16 4.99 -24.83
C ALA A 86 4.84 5.55 -26.21
N VAL A 87 4.57 4.68 -27.18
CA VAL A 87 4.15 5.06 -28.53
C VAL A 87 2.65 4.81 -28.71
N ASP A 88 2.01 5.61 -29.58
CA ASP A 88 0.60 5.42 -29.93
C ASP A 88 0.34 4.06 -30.62
N ALA A 89 -0.94 3.73 -30.83
CA ALA A 89 -1.33 2.46 -31.45
C ALA A 89 -0.72 2.26 -32.86
N GLY A 90 -0.44 3.35 -33.58
CA GLY A 90 0.22 3.34 -34.88
C GLY A 90 1.76 3.26 -34.82
N GLY A 91 2.36 3.39 -33.63
CA GLY A 91 3.81 3.41 -33.42
C GLY A 91 4.50 4.65 -34.01
N GLN A 92 3.75 5.69 -34.37
CA GLN A 92 4.29 6.87 -35.07
C GLN A 92 4.56 8.03 -34.13
N ARG A 93 3.73 8.20 -33.10
CA ARG A 93 3.87 9.31 -32.15
C ARG A 93 4.33 8.81 -30.79
N VAL A 94 5.38 9.44 -30.26
CA VAL A 94 5.77 9.29 -28.85
C VAL A 94 4.78 10.07 -28.00
N VAL A 95 4.10 9.37 -27.11
CA VAL A 95 3.19 9.94 -26.14
C VAL A 95 3.95 10.35 -24.88
N GLN A 96 4.92 9.53 -24.46
CA GLN A 96 5.75 9.78 -23.28
C GLN A 96 7.11 9.10 -23.41
N SER A 97 8.14 9.69 -22.82
CA SER A 97 9.49 9.12 -22.73
C SER A 97 10.02 9.31 -21.31
N ILE A 98 10.56 8.24 -20.71
CA ILE A 98 11.16 8.28 -19.37
C ILE A 98 12.47 7.51 -19.41
N VAL A 99 13.53 8.09 -18.85
CA VAL A 99 14.82 7.41 -18.69
C VAL A 99 14.90 6.86 -17.26
N TYR A 100 15.10 5.56 -17.14
CA TYR A 100 15.36 4.87 -15.88
C TYR A 100 16.84 4.56 -15.77
N SER A 101 17.39 4.69 -14.57
CA SER A 101 18.79 4.40 -14.25
C SER A 101 18.89 3.72 -12.90
N TYR A 102 20.00 3.03 -12.66
CA TYR A 102 20.30 2.46 -11.34
C TYR A 102 21.03 3.50 -10.48
N ALA A 103 20.64 3.62 -9.21
CA ALA A 103 21.37 4.41 -8.23
C ALA A 103 21.30 3.77 -6.83
N GLU A 104 22.41 3.81 -6.10
CA GLU A 104 22.40 3.53 -4.67
C GLU A 104 22.01 4.80 -3.91
N ARG A 105 20.92 4.76 -3.16
CA ARG A 105 20.42 5.87 -2.35
C ARG A 105 19.96 5.35 -1.00
N PRO A 106 20.08 6.16 0.06
CA PRO A 106 19.58 5.77 1.37
C PRO A 106 18.06 5.52 1.39
N ALA A 107 17.29 6.20 0.52
CA ALA A 107 15.87 5.97 0.31
C ALA A 107 15.53 6.07 -1.19
N CYS A 108 14.71 5.15 -1.68
CA CYS A 108 14.27 5.16 -3.07
C CYS A 108 13.10 6.11 -3.31
N PRO A 109 13.04 6.80 -4.46
CA PRO A 109 11.96 7.72 -4.77
C PRO A 109 10.60 6.99 -4.88
N PRO A 110 9.48 7.68 -4.64
CA PRO A 110 8.13 7.09 -4.56
C PRO A 110 7.68 6.33 -5.81
N ALA A 111 8.29 6.63 -6.98
CA ALA A 111 7.96 6.05 -8.28
C ALA A 111 7.89 4.51 -8.29
N PHE A 112 8.70 3.86 -7.45
CA PHE A 112 8.73 2.40 -7.30
C PHE A 112 8.10 1.93 -5.99
N ALA A 113 7.86 2.84 -5.06
CA ALA A 113 7.30 2.59 -3.73
C ALA A 113 5.75 2.73 -3.68
N GLU A 114 5.11 3.08 -4.79
CA GLU A 114 3.64 3.20 -4.85
C GLU A 114 3.03 2.35 -5.97
N ALA A 115 3.87 1.64 -6.74
CA ALA A 115 3.44 1.02 -7.99
C ALA A 115 3.18 -0.47 -7.82
N LYS A 116 1.93 -0.89 -8.11
CA LYS A 116 1.53 -2.31 -8.31
C LYS A 116 2.37 -3.06 -9.35
N THR A 117 3.29 -2.38 -10.04
CA THR A 117 4.14 -2.89 -11.13
C THR A 117 5.57 -3.23 -10.72
N ALA A 118 6.01 -2.92 -9.49
CA ALA A 118 7.33 -3.31 -9.02
C ALA A 118 7.37 -4.81 -8.68
N LEU A 119 8.37 -5.53 -9.23
CA LEU A 119 8.55 -6.94 -8.93
C LEU A 119 9.01 -7.13 -7.47
N PRO A 120 8.72 -8.29 -6.82
CA PRO A 120 9.15 -8.54 -5.44
C PRO A 120 10.66 -8.36 -5.20
N VAL A 121 11.49 -8.78 -6.17
CA VAL A 121 12.95 -8.60 -6.11
C VAL A 121 13.33 -7.11 -6.15
N THR A 122 12.62 -6.30 -6.94
CA THR A 122 12.82 -4.85 -7.01
C THR A 122 12.42 -4.15 -5.72
N GLN A 123 11.32 -4.57 -5.11
CA GLN A 123 10.90 -4.07 -3.79
C GLN A 123 11.96 -4.40 -2.73
N ALA A 124 12.47 -5.63 -2.71
CA ALA A 124 13.54 -6.04 -1.80
C ALA A 124 14.87 -5.29 -2.06
N ALA A 125 15.18 -4.97 -3.31
CA ALA A 125 16.33 -4.13 -3.64
C ALA A 125 16.14 -2.69 -3.15
N ALA A 126 14.93 -2.14 -3.27
CA ALA A 126 14.60 -0.79 -2.85
C ALA A 126 14.72 -0.58 -1.34
N THR A 127 14.32 -1.56 -0.52
CA THR A 127 14.51 -1.50 0.96
C THR A 127 15.99 -1.48 1.34
N ARG A 128 16.86 -1.97 0.44
CA ARG A 128 18.32 -1.94 0.60
C ARG A 128 18.98 -0.68 0.05
N GLY A 129 18.19 0.27 -0.45
CA GLY A 129 18.70 1.49 -1.08
C GLY A 129 19.20 1.30 -2.51
N ARG A 130 18.90 0.17 -3.15
CA ARG A 130 19.22 -0.07 -4.56
C ARG A 130 18.03 0.35 -5.40
N CYS A 131 18.10 1.56 -5.92
CA CYS A 131 16.96 2.25 -6.50
C CYS A 131 17.03 2.25 -8.02
N ILE A 132 15.87 2.05 -8.65
CA ILE A 132 15.65 2.48 -10.02
C ILE A 132 15.13 3.92 -9.96
N VAL A 133 15.79 4.83 -10.66
CA VAL A 133 15.49 6.27 -10.64
C VAL A 133 15.03 6.70 -12.02
N ALA A 134 13.87 7.32 -12.07
CA ALA A 134 13.31 7.91 -13.28
C ALA A 134 13.76 9.38 -13.43
N ALA A 135 14.16 9.75 -14.64
CA ALA A 135 14.43 11.12 -15.07
C ALA A 135 13.64 11.44 -16.34
N ILE A 136 13.08 12.64 -16.40
CA ILE A 136 12.38 13.17 -17.58
C ILE A 136 13.40 14.04 -18.34
N ASP A 137 13.58 13.78 -19.63
CA ASP A 137 14.34 14.60 -20.57
C ASP A 137 15.81 14.92 -20.21
N GLY A 138 16.65 13.87 -20.18
CA GLY A 138 18.11 14.00 -20.22
C GLY A 138 18.68 13.84 -21.63
N ALA A 139 19.75 14.57 -21.95
CA ALA A 139 20.56 14.32 -23.14
C ALA A 139 21.06 12.87 -23.08
N TRP A 140 20.51 12.02 -23.93
CA TRP A 140 20.74 10.57 -23.91
C TRP A 140 20.63 10.03 -25.33
N THR A 141 21.60 9.19 -25.68
CA THR A 141 21.71 8.55 -26.99
C THR A 141 21.73 7.04 -26.77
N PRO A 142 20.68 6.30 -27.14
CA PRO A 142 20.69 4.85 -27.06
C PRO A 142 21.70 4.28 -28.05
N GLY A 143 22.38 3.20 -27.67
CA GLY A 143 23.08 2.37 -28.64
C GLY A 143 22.15 1.37 -29.34
N VAL A 144 21.05 0.98 -28.67
CA VAL A 144 20.15 -0.09 -29.10
C VAL A 144 18.71 0.26 -28.76
N ARG A 145 17.78 -0.20 -29.60
CA ARG A 145 16.34 -0.08 -29.43
C ARG A 145 15.65 -1.44 -29.58
N LEU A 146 14.75 -1.75 -28.65
CA LEU A 146 13.80 -2.86 -28.71
C LEU A 146 12.43 -2.31 -29.11
N VAL A 147 11.90 -2.79 -30.23
CA VAL A 147 10.57 -2.42 -30.73
C VAL A 147 9.67 -3.65 -30.72
N VAL A 148 8.49 -3.52 -30.11
CA VAL A 148 7.47 -4.57 -30.10
C VAL A 148 6.30 -4.14 -30.98
N ARG A 149 6.06 -4.87 -32.06
CA ARG A 149 4.95 -4.59 -32.99
C ARG A 149 3.95 -5.74 -32.95
N GLU A 150 2.73 -5.44 -32.55
CA GLU A 150 1.63 -6.40 -32.58
C GLU A 150 0.64 -6.06 -33.69
N GLU A 151 0.46 -6.94 -34.65
CA GLU A 151 -0.46 -6.75 -35.78
C GLU A 151 -1.57 -7.80 -35.68
N ARG A 152 -2.83 -7.36 -35.67
CA ARG A 152 -3.95 -8.27 -35.91
C ARG A 152 -3.94 -8.65 -37.37
N ASN A 153 -3.61 -9.89 -37.66
CA ASN A 153 -3.50 -10.36 -39.02
C ASN A 153 -4.85 -10.87 -39.52
N GLY A 154 -5.67 -9.95 -40.04
CA GLY A 154 -6.98 -10.24 -40.60
C GLY A 154 -6.96 -10.92 -41.99
N TRP A 155 -5.79 -11.01 -42.64
CA TRP A 155 -5.68 -11.36 -44.07
C TRP A 155 -5.11 -12.76 -44.37
N LEU A 156 -4.59 -13.48 -43.37
CA LEU A 156 -3.99 -14.81 -43.60
C LEU A 156 -4.98 -15.97 -43.78
N SER A 157 -6.28 -15.78 -43.54
CA SER A 157 -7.22 -16.87 -43.73
C SER A 157 -7.69 -16.95 -45.19
N SER A 158 -6.91 -17.62 -46.04
CA SER A 158 -7.42 -18.12 -47.32
C SER A 158 -8.63 -19.06 -47.13
N VAL A 159 -8.76 -19.65 -45.93
CA VAL A 159 -9.85 -20.57 -45.54
C VAL A 159 -10.30 -20.34 -44.08
N PRO A 160 -11.15 -19.34 -43.78
CA PRO A 160 -11.50 -18.92 -42.40
C PRO A 160 -12.14 -20.00 -41.52
N TRP A 161 -12.71 -21.04 -42.12
CA TRP A 161 -13.32 -22.15 -41.39
C TRP A 161 -12.30 -23.17 -40.85
N LEU A 162 -11.07 -23.18 -41.36
CA LEU A 162 -9.98 -24.07 -40.89
C LEU A 162 -9.09 -23.41 -39.81
N HIS A 163 -8.76 -22.12 -39.97
CA HIS A 163 -8.01 -21.34 -38.98
C HIS A 163 -8.48 -19.89 -38.94
N THR A 164 -8.36 -19.21 -37.80
CA THR A 164 -8.80 -17.81 -37.65
C THR A 164 -7.67 -16.82 -37.94
N ALA A 165 -8.06 -15.57 -38.21
CA ALA A 165 -7.18 -14.42 -38.05
C ALA A 165 -6.42 -14.52 -36.72
N GLY A 166 -5.11 -14.34 -36.79
CA GLY A 166 -4.19 -14.48 -35.66
C GLY A 166 -3.59 -13.15 -35.22
N THR A 167 -2.96 -13.14 -34.07
CA THR A 167 -2.09 -12.05 -33.63
C THR A 167 -0.67 -12.36 -34.07
N LEU A 168 -0.06 -11.42 -34.80
CA LEU A 168 1.34 -11.46 -35.18
C LEU A 168 2.12 -10.51 -34.28
N THR A 169 3.08 -11.03 -33.53
CA THR A 169 3.96 -10.21 -32.68
C THR A 169 5.37 -10.25 -33.25
N ARG A 170 5.91 -9.09 -33.60
CA ARG A 170 7.30 -8.92 -34.04
C ARG A 170 8.13 -8.25 -32.96
N TRP A 171 9.22 -8.88 -32.62
CA TRP A 171 10.23 -8.37 -31.70
C TRP A 171 11.44 -7.94 -32.52
N GLU A 172 11.73 -6.64 -32.56
CA GLU A 172 12.81 -6.08 -33.37
C GLU A 172 13.87 -5.45 -32.47
N ILE A 173 15.14 -5.82 -32.71
CA ILE A 173 16.30 -5.18 -32.10
C ILE A 173 16.99 -4.38 -33.19
N GLU A 174 17.13 -3.09 -32.95
CA GLU A 174 17.79 -2.15 -33.85
C GLU A 174 18.98 -1.51 -33.14
N ALA A 175 20.04 -1.25 -33.90
CA ALA A 175 21.22 -0.52 -33.42
C ALA A 175 21.35 0.81 -34.13
N LEU A 176 21.83 1.81 -33.39
CA LEU A 176 22.09 3.13 -33.96
C LEU A 176 23.38 3.07 -34.78
N GLU A 177 23.29 3.36 -36.08
CA GLU A 177 24.42 3.44 -37.00
C GLU A 177 24.35 4.74 -37.81
N GLY A 178 25.26 5.67 -37.53
CA GLY A 178 25.22 7.02 -38.10
C GLY A 178 23.93 7.75 -37.68
N PRO A 179 23.16 8.34 -38.62
CA PRO A 179 21.91 9.03 -38.31
C PRO A 179 20.68 8.10 -38.23
N GLY A 180 20.85 6.79 -38.45
CA GLY A 180 19.73 5.87 -38.65
C GLY A 180 19.77 4.63 -37.76
N TRP A 181 18.63 3.95 -37.69
CA TRP A 181 18.48 2.65 -37.03
C TRP A 181 18.68 1.52 -38.03
N ARG A 182 19.57 0.58 -37.73
CA ARG A 182 19.73 -0.66 -38.50
C ARG A 182 19.12 -1.84 -37.76
N LEU A 183 18.31 -2.64 -38.45
CA LEU A 183 17.81 -3.90 -37.92
C LEU A 183 18.96 -4.89 -37.66
N VAL A 184 19.04 -5.39 -36.43
CA VAL A 184 20.04 -6.38 -35.99
C VAL A 184 19.39 -7.73 -35.88
N ALA A 185 18.22 -7.80 -35.23
CA ALA A 185 17.48 -9.03 -35.08
C ALA A 185 15.98 -8.77 -35.19
N ARG A 186 15.26 -9.75 -35.76
CA ARG A 186 13.81 -9.82 -35.77
C ARG A 186 13.40 -11.25 -35.46
N ALA A 187 12.46 -11.41 -34.55
CA ALA A 187 11.77 -12.67 -34.35
C ALA A 187 10.26 -12.46 -34.40
N THR A 188 9.56 -13.38 -35.07
CA THR A 188 8.12 -13.30 -35.28
C THR A 188 7.40 -14.44 -34.58
N GLU A 189 6.43 -14.08 -33.74
CA GLU A 189 5.48 -15.00 -33.12
C GLU A 189 4.11 -14.89 -33.81
N LEU A 190 3.50 -16.02 -34.13
CA LEU A 190 2.13 -16.09 -34.65
C LEU A 190 1.25 -16.87 -33.67
N ARG A 191 0.23 -16.19 -33.12
CA ARG A 191 -0.84 -16.81 -32.34
C ARG A 191 -2.09 -16.92 -33.20
N THR A 192 -2.57 -18.13 -33.47
CA THR A 192 -3.75 -18.37 -34.31
C THR A 192 -4.60 -19.51 -33.78
N GLY A 193 -5.92 -19.44 -33.98
CA GLY A 193 -6.85 -20.52 -33.64
C GLY A 193 -6.86 -21.58 -34.75
N VAL A 194 -6.44 -22.79 -34.44
CA VAL A 194 -6.39 -23.93 -35.36
C VAL A 194 -7.51 -24.91 -35.02
N LEU A 195 -8.27 -25.35 -36.01
CA LEU A 195 -9.23 -26.43 -35.83
C LEU A 195 -8.48 -27.72 -35.47
N THR A 196 -8.82 -28.35 -34.36
CA THR A 196 -8.19 -29.60 -33.93
C THR A 196 -9.13 -30.79 -34.14
N VAL A 197 -8.53 -31.98 -34.29
CA VAL A 197 -9.20 -33.30 -34.39
C VAL A 197 -10.40 -33.39 -33.43
N PRO A 198 -11.48 -34.13 -33.77
CA PRO A 198 -12.61 -34.33 -32.87
C PRO A 198 -12.13 -34.77 -31.50
N LEU A 199 -12.28 -33.87 -30.55
CA LEU A 199 -12.17 -34.15 -29.13
C LEU A 199 -13.57 -34.43 -28.60
N VAL A 200 -13.62 -35.08 -27.46
CA VAL A 200 -14.84 -35.14 -26.69
C VAL A 200 -15.04 -33.77 -26.04
N VAL A 201 -15.90 -32.94 -26.64
CA VAL A 201 -16.19 -31.59 -26.17
C VAL A 201 -17.31 -31.67 -25.14
N GLY A 202 -17.04 -31.19 -23.93
CA GLY A 202 -18.01 -31.10 -22.86
C GLY A 202 -18.88 -29.86 -23.01
N TYR A 203 -20.17 -30.04 -23.24
CA TYR A 203 -21.15 -28.97 -23.22
C TYR A 203 -21.83 -28.96 -21.84
N PRO A 204 -21.61 -27.93 -21.01
CA PRO A 204 -22.35 -27.80 -19.78
C PRO A 204 -23.81 -27.50 -20.14
N ASN A 205 -24.71 -28.41 -19.79
CA ASN A 205 -26.15 -28.16 -19.83
C ASN A 205 -26.72 -28.27 -18.40
N SER A 206 -27.99 -27.93 -18.25
CA SER A 206 -28.70 -27.93 -16.95
C SER A 206 -28.81 -29.32 -16.29
N TYR A 207 -28.34 -30.40 -16.93
CA TYR A 207 -28.41 -31.78 -16.45
C TYR A 207 -27.04 -32.48 -16.33
N GLY A 208 -25.91 -31.81 -16.63
CA GLY A 208 -24.55 -32.36 -16.51
C GLY A 208 -23.60 -31.97 -17.65
N LEU A 209 -22.42 -32.60 -17.68
CA LEU A 209 -21.43 -32.45 -18.76
C LEU A 209 -21.75 -33.45 -19.87
N GLU A 210 -22.33 -32.98 -20.98
CA GLU A 210 -22.56 -33.82 -22.15
C GLU A 210 -21.32 -33.83 -23.04
N LEU A 211 -20.76 -35.01 -23.26
CA LEU A 211 -19.53 -35.25 -23.99
C LEU A 211 -19.86 -35.66 -25.43
N ARG A 212 -19.68 -34.75 -26.40
CA ARG A 212 -19.92 -35.04 -27.83
C ARG A 212 -18.63 -34.94 -28.65
N PRO A 213 -18.42 -35.82 -29.66
CA PRO A 213 -17.35 -35.61 -30.63
C PRO A 213 -17.62 -34.30 -31.37
N GLY A 214 -16.70 -33.35 -31.21
CA GLY A 214 -16.85 -32.01 -31.76
C GLY A 214 -15.50 -31.46 -32.17
N TRP A 215 -15.51 -30.58 -33.16
CA TRP A 215 -14.34 -29.84 -33.57
C TRP A 215 -14.14 -28.67 -32.61
N GLU A 216 -12.98 -28.60 -31.97
CA GLU A 216 -12.61 -27.48 -31.12
C GLU A 216 -11.52 -26.66 -31.82
N ARG A 217 -11.65 -25.33 -31.79
CA ARG A 217 -10.56 -24.44 -32.15
C ARG A 217 -9.67 -24.25 -30.94
N ARG A 218 -8.40 -24.61 -31.08
CA ARG A 218 -7.39 -24.38 -30.05
C ARG A 218 -6.42 -23.33 -30.52
N GLU A 219 -6.06 -22.44 -29.62
CA GLU A 219 -4.98 -21.50 -29.88
C GLU A 219 -3.66 -22.28 -30.04
N ARG A 220 -2.93 -21.94 -31.09
CA ARG A 220 -1.57 -22.40 -31.36
C ARG A 220 -0.66 -21.19 -31.45
N VAL A 221 0.52 -21.32 -30.84
CA VAL A 221 1.59 -20.33 -30.90
C VAL A 221 2.73 -20.93 -31.70
N PHE A 222 3.11 -20.27 -32.80
CA PHE A 222 4.26 -20.64 -33.63
C PHE A 222 5.36 -19.59 -33.46
N GLY A 223 6.62 -20.04 -33.44
CA GLY A 223 7.75 -19.13 -33.21
C GLY A 223 7.77 -18.52 -31.80
N ALA A 224 7.21 -19.23 -30.81
CA ALA A 224 7.09 -18.75 -29.44
C ALA A 224 8.42 -18.21 -28.92
N THR A 225 8.44 -16.93 -28.56
CA THR A 225 9.65 -16.23 -28.11
C THR A 225 9.27 -15.10 -27.15
N SER A 226 10.26 -14.43 -26.58
CA SER A 226 10.05 -13.26 -25.71
C SER A 226 11.01 -12.15 -26.08
N ALA A 227 10.63 -10.90 -25.77
CA ALA A 227 11.54 -9.77 -25.87
C ALA A 227 12.88 -10.03 -25.15
N ALA A 228 12.85 -10.64 -23.97
CA ALA A 228 14.06 -11.01 -23.24
C ALA A 228 14.92 -12.02 -24.02
N ALA A 229 14.33 -13.05 -24.64
CA ALA A 229 15.08 -14.02 -25.45
C ALA A 229 15.73 -13.38 -26.68
N VAL A 230 14.99 -12.53 -27.40
CA VAL A 230 15.50 -11.84 -28.60
C VAL A 230 16.58 -10.83 -28.23
N LEU A 231 16.36 -10.06 -27.16
CA LEU A 231 17.34 -9.11 -26.65
C LEU A 231 18.63 -9.82 -26.24
N ARG A 232 18.55 -10.92 -25.47
CA ARG A 232 19.71 -11.74 -25.10
C ARG A 232 20.49 -12.22 -26.33
N ALA A 233 19.80 -12.81 -27.30
CA ALA A 233 20.42 -13.35 -28.51
C ALA A 233 21.13 -12.26 -29.33
N ALA A 234 20.50 -11.09 -29.47
CA ALA A 234 21.04 -9.99 -30.29
C ALA A 234 22.14 -9.20 -29.58
N THR A 235 22.09 -9.05 -28.26
CA THR A 235 22.98 -8.13 -27.53
C THR A 235 24.02 -8.83 -26.66
N GLY A 236 23.80 -10.10 -26.31
CA GLY A 236 24.61 -10.83 -25.33
C GLY A 236 24.34 -10.48 -23.86
N LEU A 237 23.35 -9.62 -23.57
CA LEU A 237 22.87 -9.38 -22.21
C LEU A 237 22.21 -10.65 -21.67
N ARG A 238 22.10 -10.78 -20.34
CA ARG A 238 21.46 -11.90 -19.64
C ARG A 238 19.95 -11.68 -19.47
N VAL A 239 19.49 -10.46 -19.25
CA VAL A 239 18.07 -10.10 -19.09
C VAL A 239 17.38 -11.03 -18.09
N THR A 240 18.02 -11.21 -16.93
CA THR A 240 17.51 -12.03 -15.83
C THR A 240 17.49 -11.20 -14.57
N MET A 241 16.41 -11.28 -13.80
CA MET A 241 16.38 -10.67 -12.48
C MET A 241 17.55 -11.24 -11.65
N PRO A 242 18.27 -10.39 -10.91
CA PRO A 242 19.29 -10.89 -10.00
C PRO A 242 18.63 -11.78 -8.95
N ASP A 243 19.38 -12.76 -8.46
CA ASP A 243 18.94 -13.52 -7.30
C ASP A 243 18.69 -12.55 -6.13
N PRO A 244 17.62 -12.76 -5.36
CA PRO A 244 17.37 -11.93 -4.18
C PRO A 244 18.56 -12.06 -3.24
N ASP A 245 19.16 -10.93 -2.80
CA ASP A 245 20.24 -11.06 -1.82
C ASP A 245 19.69 -11.77 -0.56
N PRO A 246 20.53 -12.55 0.15
CA PRO A 246 20.10 -13.24 1.36
C PRO A 246 19.38 -12.30 2.32
N PRO A 247 18.31 -12.76 2.99
CA PRO A 247 17.51 -11.93 3.87
C PRO A 247 18.42 -11.30 4.91
N GLU A 248 18.43 -9.96 4.94
CA GLU A 248 19.18 -9.23 5.95
C GLU A 248 18.38 -9.25 7.25
N PRO A 249 19.02 -9.30 8.43
CA PRO A 249 18.31 -9.15 9.69
C PRO A 249 17.44 -7.89 9.66
N ALA A 250 16.16 -8.03 10.03
CA ALA A 250 15.19 -6.94 9.93
C ALA A 250 15.67 -5.68 10.67
N ARG A 251 16.33 -5.86 11.84
CA ARG A 251 16.93 -4.77 12.62
C ARG A 251 17.96 -3.97 11.83
N GLN A 252 18.90 -4.63 11.16
CA GLN A 252 19.92 -3.96 10.35
C GLN A 252 19.30 -3.17 9.19
N THR A 253 18.25 -3.73 8.57
CA THR A 253 17.47 -3.02 7.56
C THR A 253 16.82 -1.77 8.13
N ILE A 254 16.17 -1.87 9.29
CA ILE A 254 15.51 -0.73 9.94
C ILE A 254 16.53 0.34 10.37
N ASP A 255 17.67 -0.05 10.91
CA ASP A 255 18.72 0.89 11.32
C ASP A 255 19.21 1.73 10.13
N ARG A 256 19.40 1.10 8.97
CA ARG A 256 19.73 1.79 7.73
C ARG A 256 18.59 2.67 7.23
N ILE A 257 17.34 2.20 7.30
CA ILE A 257 16.17 3.02 6.98
C ILE A 257 16.17 4.27 7.86
N LEU A 258 16.35 4.15 9.18
CA LEU A 258 16.34 5.30 10.08
C LEU A 258 17.56 6.22 9.89
N SER A 259 18.69 5.67 9.45
CA SER A 259 19.91 6.43 9.17
C SER A 259 19.90 7.10 7.79
N SER A 260 18.88 6.86 6.96
CA SER A 260 18.91 7.27 5.54
C SER A 260 18.76 8.77 5.26
N GLY A 261 18.67 9.60 6.29
CA GLY A 261 18.53 11.06 6.16
C GLY A 261 17.21 11.50 5.51
N GLY A 262 17.01 12.82 5.46
CA GLY A 262 15.81 13.46 4.90
C GLY A 262 14.61 13.48 5.85
N ASP A 263 13.64 14.34 5.52
CA ASP A 263 12.44 14.58 6.35
C ASP A 263 11.15 14.04 5.72
N ALA A 264 11.23 13.52 4.49
CA ALA A 264 10.06 13.01 3.78
C ALA A 264 9.47 11.76 4.48
N PRO A 265 8.14 11.62 4.54
CA PRO A 265 7.49 10.42 5.05
C PRO A 265 7.99 9.15 4.39
N LEU A 266 8.05 8.06 5.17
CA LEU A 266 8.41 6.75 4.65
C LEU A 266 7.31 6.20 3.73
N GLY A 267 7.74 5.67 2.58
CA GLY A 267 6.86 4.92 1.68
C GLY A 267 6.35 3.61 2.31
N PRO A 268 5.28 3.04 1.76
CA PRO A 268 4.62 1.87 2.32
C PRO A 268 5.52 0.63 2.42
N GLU A 269 6.50 0.42 1.54
CA GLU A 269 7.42 -0.72 1.59
C GLU A 269 8.38 -0.62 2.78
N LEU A 270 8.92 0.57 3.03
CA LEU A 270 9.81 0.80 4.17
C LEU A 270 9.03 0.68 5.48
N MET A 271 7.79 1.19 5.50
CA MET A 271 6.88 0.98 6.62
C MET A 271 6.52 -0.50 6.81
N ALA A 272 6.34 -1.28 5.74
CA ALA A 272 6.05 -2.71 5.84
C ALA A 272 7.19 -3.49 6.50
N VAL A 273 8.45 -3.16 6.21
CA VAL A 273 9.61 -3.76 6.88
C VAL A 273 9.61 -3.45 8.38
N ILE A 274 9.38 -2.18 8.75
CA ILE A 274 9.29 -1.75 10.15
C ILE A 274 8.14 -2.48 10.86
N ASN A 275 6.95 -2.46 10.26
CA ASN A 275 5.75 -3.06 10.83
C ASN A 275 5.89 -4.58 11.02
N ALA A 276 6.48 -5.28 10.04
CA ALA A 276 6.74 -6.71 10.14
C ALA A 276 7.68 -7.04 11.31
N HIS A 277 8.70 -6.22 11.55
CA HIS A 277 9.58 -6.40 12.70
C HIS A 277 8.86 -6.11 14.03
N LEU A 278 8.10 -5.00 14.11
CA LEU A 278 7.31 -4.67 15.31
C LEU A 278 6.31 -5.78 15.66
N ASP A 279 5.75 -6.48 14.67
CA ASP A 279 4.86 -7.62 14.89
C ASP A 279 5.54 -8.85 15.51
N THR A 280 6.88 -8.93 15.44
CA THR A 280 7.68 -9.96 16.13
C THR A 280 7.93 -9.64 17.60
N LEU A 281 7.77 -8.38 18.02
CA LEU A 281 7.95 -7.92 19.40
C LEU A 281 6.72 -8.28 20.26
N ARG A 282 6.58 -9.57 20.56
CA ARG A 282 5.46 -10.10 21.37
C ARG A 282 5.87 -10.53 22.78
N GLY A 283 7.14 -10.84 22.99
CA GLY A 283 7.71 -11.25 24.28
C GLY A 283 8.38 -10.09 25.00
N ALA A 284 9.12 -10.39 26.08
CA ALA A 284 9.90 -9.36 26.78
C ALA A 284 10.84 -8.62 25.81
N LEU A 285 10.85 -7.29 25.90
CA LEU A 285 11.67 -6.44 25.04
C LEU A 285 13.10 -6.38 25.57
N SER A 286 14.06 -6.56 24.67
CA SER A 286 15.48 -6.30 24.95
C SER A 286 15.75 -4.79 25.02
N PRO A 287 16.85 -4.34 25.66
CA PRO A 287 17.25 -2.94 25.65
C PRO A 287 17.38 -2.35 24.22
N GLU A 288 17.78 -3.19 23.26
CA GLU A 288 17.87 -2.80 21.85
C GLU A 288 16.50 -2.60 21.20
N ASP A 289 15.48 -3.38 21.58
CA ASP A 289 14.09 -3.19 21.13
C ASP A 289 13.54 -1.86 21.64
N VAL A 290 13.82 -1.53 22.91
CA VAL A 290 13.44 -0.23 23.51
C VAL A 290 14.11 0.93 22.78
N ALA A 291 15.43 0.83 22.55
CA ALA A 291 16.18 1.84 21.81
C ALA A 291 15.69 1.98 20.35
N LEU A 292 15.22 0.90 19.74
CA LEU A 292 14.58 0.97 18.44
C LEU A 292 13.25 1.73 18.51
N LEU A 293 12.36 1.40 19.44
CA LEU A 293 11.07 2.09 19.61
C LEU A 293 11.25 3.59 19.84
N GLN A 294 12.24 3.99 20.65
CA GLN A 294 12.59 5.40 20.86
C GLN A 294 13.00 6.10 19.55
N ARG A 295 13.89 5.47 18.76
CA ARG A 295 14.30 6.02 17.46
C ARG A 295 13.15 6.10 16.46
N LEU A 296 12.22 5.14 16.50
CA LEU A 296 11.01 5.16 15.67
C LEU A 296 10.09 6.33 16.08
N LEU A 297 9.87 6.54 17.38
CA LEU A 297 9.09 7.67 17.89
C LEU A 297 9.71 9.02 17.52
N ALA A 298 11.04 9.15 17.65
CA ALA A 298 11.77 10.36 17.30
C ALA A 298 11.77 10.67 15.78
N SER A 299 11.54 9.66 14.93
CA SER A 299 11.57 9.84 13.48
C SER A 299 10.31 10.54 12.98
N LYS A 300 10.45 11.76 12.46
CA LYS A 300 9.36 12.53 11.82
C LYS A 300 8.79 11.84 10.58
N ARG A 301 9.59 11.00 9.92
CA ARG A 301 9.22 10.30 8.68
C ARG A 301 8.21 9.17 8.90
N ILE A 302 8.07 8.68 10.14
CA ILE A 302 7.08 7.66 10.49
C ILE A 302 5.76 8.36 10.75
N VAL A 303 4.78 8.09 9.89
CA VAL A 303 3.44 8.69 9.94
C VAL A 303 2.34 7.73 10.38
N ASP A 304 2.59 6.41 10.30
CA ASP A 304 1.72 5.36 10.84
C ASP A 304 2.36 4.83 12.13
N HIS A 305 1.67 5.05 13.25
CA HIS A 305 2.16 4.68 14.59
C HIS A 305 1.42 3.47 15.16
N PHE A 306 0.48 2.86 14.44
CA PHE A 306 -0.38 1.83 15.01
C PHE A 306 0.41 0.62 15.53
N ARG A 307 1.46 0.21 14.80
CA ARG A 307 2.33 -0.89 15.23
C ARG A 307 3.27 -0.51 16.38
N ILE A 308 3.69 0.75 16.46
CA ILE A 308 4.45 1.27 17.60
C ILE A 308 3.57 1.25 18.85
N TYR A 309 2.32 1.74 18.72
CA TYR A 309 1.30 1.65 19.76
C TYR A 309 1.11 0.21 20.24
N LEU A 310 0.88 -0.75 19.34
CA LEU A 310 0.66 -2.15 19.74
C LEU A 310 1.86 -2.77 20.45
N ALA A 311 3.08 -2.37 20.09
CA ALA A 311 4.28 -2.79 20.81
C ALA A 311 4.31 -2.18 22.22
N LEU A 312 4.08 -0.87 22.36
CA LEU A 312 4.09 -0.18 23.66
C LEU A 312 2.93 -0.61 24.58
N GLU A 313 1.75 -0.86 24.04
CA GLU A 313 0.57 -1.31 24.80
C GLU A 313 0.82 -2.65 25.52
N ARG A 314 1.61 -3.54 24.90
CA ARG A 314 1.97 -4.84 25.48
C ARG A 314 3.08 -4.73 26.53
N HIS A 315 3.81 -3.63 26.56
CA HIS A 315 5.00 -3.41 27.38
C HIS A 315 4.90 -2.08 28.14
N PRO A 316 3.99 -1.98 29.13
CA PRO A 316 3.76 -0.73 29.87
C PRO A 316 4.99 -0.26 30.65
N ASP A 317 5.86 -1.18 31.06
CA ASP A 317 7.17 -0.92 31.68
C ASP A 317 8.12 -0.17 30.73
N VAL A 318 8.00 -0.41 29.42
CA VAL A 318 8.77 0.27 28.37
C VAL A 318 8.08 1.55 27.91
N ALA A 319 6.75 1.62 27.95
CA ALA A 319 6.00 2.82 27.61
C ALA A 319 6.33 4.01 28.54
N ALA A 320 6.49 3.75 29.84
CA ALA A 320 6.76 4.79 30.84
C ALA A 320 8.03 5.65 30.55
N PRO A 321 9.22 5.08 30.27
CA PRO A 321 10.42 5.87 29.99
C PRO A 321 10.35 6.64 28.66
N VAL A 322 9.44 6.32 27.75
CA VAL A 322 9.32 6.98 26.42
C VAL A 322 8.15 7.96 26.32
N ILE A 323 7.48 8.30 27.44
CA ILE A 323 6.37 9.26 27.46
C ILE A 323 6.78 10.61 26.84
N GLY A 324 7.99 11.09 27.15
CA GLY A 324 8.54 12.31 26.56
C GLY A 324 8.55 12.28 25.03
N ASP A 325 9.06 11.20 24.45
CA ASP A 325 9.13 10.99 22.99
C ASP A 325 7.73 10.87 22.37
N ILE A 326 6.78 10.23 23.05
CA ILE A 326 5.39 10.16 22.61
C ILE A 326 4.77 11.56 22.56
N LEU A 327 5.00 12.40 23.57
CA LEU A 327 4.50 13.77 23.61
C LEU A 327 5.17 14.66 22.54
N ASP A 328 6.46 14.48 22.29
CA ASP A 328 7.15 15.09 21.13
C ASP A 328 6.46 14.74 19.82
N LYS A 329 6.09 13.47 19.67
CA LYS A 329 5.43 12.97 18.47
C LYS A 329 4.02 13.52 18.30
N LEU A 330 3.23 13.52 19.37
CA LEU A 330 1.86 14.05 19.39
C LEU A 330 1.79 15.56 19.15
N ALA A 331 2.87 16.29 19.42
CA ALA A 331 2.98 17.73 19.14
C ALA A 331 3.15 18.05 17.64
N ILE A 332 3.35 17.06 16.77
CA ILE A 332 3.42 17.27 15.32
C ILE A 332 1.98 17.29 14.76
N PRO A 333 1.52 18.35 14.10
CA PRO A 333 0.19 18.38 13.50
C PRO A 333 0.00 17.27 12.46
N VAL A 334 -1.17 16.62 12.46
CA VAL A 334 -1.54 15.60 11.47
C VAL A 334 -2.89 15.92 10.84
N ASP A 335 -3.07 15.47 9.61
CA ASP A 335 -4.38 15.50 8.95
C ASP A 335 -5.37 14.60 9.69
N GLU A 336 -6.66 14.96 9.63
CA GLU A 336 -7.73 14.23 10.32
C GLU A 336 -7.76 12.74 9.95
N SER A 337 -7.44 12.40 8.70
CA SER A 337 -7.37 11.01 8.23
C SER A 337 -6.32 10.15 8.95
N LYS A 338 -5.34 10.79 9.61
CA LYS A 338 -4.29 10.16 10.43
C LYS A 338 -4.52 10.33 11.92
N GLY A 339 -5.63 10.93 12.33
CA GLY A 339 -5.98 11.15 13.73
C GLY A 339 -6.04 9.87 14.56
N HIS A 340 -6.38 8.72 13.97
CA HIS A 340 -6.44 7.45 14.71
C HIS A 340 -5.07 7.06 15.28
N ASP A 341 -3.99 7.26 14.53
CA ASP A 341 -2.65 6.87 14.94
C ASP A 341 -2.15 7.73 16.12
N HIS A 342 -2.44 9.03 16.07
CA HIS A 342 -2.20 9.95 17.20
C HIS A 342 -3.05 9.60 18.42
N SER A 343 -4.32 9.24 18.22
CA SER A 343 -5.19 8.85 19.33
C SER A 343 -4.67 7.61 20.06
N HIS A 344 -4.17 6.61 19.32
CA HIS A 344 -3.56 5.43 19.91
C HIS A 344 -2.33 5.76 20.76
N LEU A 345 -1.43 6.63 20.28
CA LEU A 345 -0.29 7.10 21.07
C LEU A 345 -0.73 7.89 22.32
N ALA A 346 -1.75 8.74 22.20
CA ALA A 346 -2.31 9.46 23.35
C ALA A 346 -2.85 8.51 24.43
N TRP A 347 -3.48 7.39 24.03
CA TRP A 347 -3.94 6.36 24.96
C TRP A 347 -2.82 5.68 25.73
N ILE A 348 -1.61 5.58 25.18
CA ILE A 348 -0.45 5.08 25.92
C ILE A 348 -0.11 6.00 27.09
N VAL A 349 -0.11 7.32 26.86
CA VAL A 349 0.16 8.32 27.91
C VAL A 349 -0.90 8.23 29.02
N VAL A 350 -2.18 8.14 28.66
CA VAL A 350 -3.30 8.07 29.62
C VAL A 350 -3.26 6.80 30.48
N ARG A 351 -2.79 5.69 29.92
CA ARG A 351 -2.74 4.38 30.61
C ARG A 351 -1.45 4.15 31.39
N ALA A 352 -0.42 4.98 31.17
CA ALA A 352 0.83 4.87 31.90
C ALA A 352 0.63 5.12 33.41
N PRO A 353 1.51 4.59 34.28
CA PRO A 353 1.50 4.93 35.69
C PRO A 353 1.55 6.44 35.89
N ILE A 354 0.66 6.99 36.73
CA ILE A 354 0.51 8.44 36.88
C ILE A 354 1.82 9.12 37.30
N ASP A 355 2.63 8.46 38.14
CA ASP A 355 3.93 8.97 38.59
C ASP A 355 4.95 9.10 37.45
N SER A 356 4.78 8.34 36.36
CA SER A 356 5.59 8.47 35.15
C SER A 356 5.13 9.62 34.24
N VAL A 357 3.86 10.02 34.32
CA VAL A 357 3.27 11.09 33.50
C VAL A 357 3.40 12.46 34.17
N LYS A 358 3.28 12.54 35.50
CA LYS A 358 3.35 13.78 36.29
C LYS A 358 4.51 14.72 35.94
N PRO A 359 5.75 14.23 35.73
CA PRO A 359 6.87 15.10 35.32
C PRO A 359 6.65 15.86 34.01
N TYR A 360 5.71 15.40 33.18
CA TYR A 360 5.36 15.99 31.88
C TYR A 360 4.04 16.79 31.93
N GLY A 361 3.51 17.13 33.10
CA GLY A 361 2.17 17.72 33.26
C GLY A 361 1.88 18.92 32.36
N GLU A 362 2.74 19.95 32.41
CA GLU A 362 2.65 21.15 31.55
C GLU A 362 2.68 20.79 30.05
N ARG A 363 3.49 19.79 29.69
CA ARG A 363 3.61 19.34 28.31
C ARG A 363 2.36 18.61 27.84
N VAL A 364 1.76 17.77 28.69
CA VAL A 364 0.48 17.11 28.41
C VAL A 364 -0.62 18.16 28.19
N LEU A 365 -0.69 19.19 29.05
CA LEU A 365 -1.62 20.31 28.88
C LEU A 365 -1.41 21.04 27.56
N ALA A 366 -0.15 21.36 27.23
CA ALA A 366 0.20 22.04 25.98
C ALA A 366 -0.26 21.23 24.76
N VAL A 367 0.10 19.94 24.69
CA VAL A 367 -0.27 19.04 23.58
C VAL A 367 -1.79 18.88 23.48
N ALA A 368 -2.47 18.59 24.60
CA ALA A 368 -3.93 18.47 24.62
C ALA A 368 -4.67 19.78 24.22
N GLY A 369 -3.99 20.92 24.38
CA GLY A 369 -4.47 22.24 23.97
C GLY A 369 -4.28 22.56 22.47
N MET A 370 -3.43 21.83 21.74
CA MET A 370 -3.05 22.19 20.36
C MET A 370 -4.19 22.07 19.33
N SER A 371 -5.17 21.20 19.59
CA SER A 371 -6.21 20.88 18.62
C SER A 371 -7.57 20.68 19.29
N ASP A 372 -8.61 21.16 18.62
CA ASP A 372 -10.02 20.92 18.98
C ASP A 372 -10.53 19.60 18.38
N GLN A 373 -9.68 18.86 17.68
CA GLN A 373 -10.01 17.59 17.05
C GLN A 373 -9.95 16.43 18.04
N TRP A 374 -10.67 15.36 17.70
CA TRP A 374 -10.87 14.19 18.56
C TRP A 374 -9.59 13.38 18.83
N HIS A 375 -8.57 13.48 17.99
CA HIS A 375 -7.39 12.61 18.07
C HIS A 375 -6.49 12.86 19.29
N LEU A 376 -6.47 14.08 19.85
CA LEU A 376 -5.78 14.37 21.12
C LEU A 376 -6.71 14.34 22.33
N ALA A 377 -8.01 14.08 22.13
CA ALA A 377 -8.99 14.03 23.21
C ALA A 377 -8.60 13.10 24.37
N PRO A 378 -8.00 11.90 24.15
CA PRO A 378 -7.62 11.03 25.26
C PRO A 378 -6.74 11.72 26.30
N LEU A 379 -5.84 12.64 25.90
CA LEU A 379 -4.98 13.35 26.85
C LEU A 379 -5.77 14.19 27.86
N LEU A 380 -6.99 14.62 27.53
CA LEU A 380 -7.85 15.37 28.45
C LEU A 380 -8.27 14.52 29.66
N GLU A 381 -8.36 13.20 29.51
CA GLU A 381 -8.81 12.29 30.56
C GLU A 381 -7.82 12.21 31.72
N ILE A 382 -6.52 12.42 31.48
CA ILE A 382 -5.49 12.38 32.51
C ILE A 382 -5.22 13.75 33.15
N VAL A 383 -5.69 14.85 32.55
CA VAL A 383 -5.40 16.23 33.00
C VAL A 383 -5.71 16.45 34.47
N GLY A 384 -6.85 15.97 34.96
CA GLY A 384 -7.26 16.14 36.36
C GLY A 384 -6.34 15.50 37.40
N ARG A 385 -5.47 14.59 36.96
CA ARG A 385 -4.56 13.81 37.82
C ARG A 385 -3.13 14.33 37.79
N LEU A 386 -2.86 15.33 36.96
CA LEU A 386 -1.58 16.00 36.88
C LEU A 386 -1.45 16.99 38.06
N ASP A 387 -0.22 17.35 38.39
CA ASP A 387 0.06 18.38 39.40
C ASP A 387 -0.01 19.81 38.80
N ALA A 388 -0.40 19.93 37.52
CA ALA A 388 -0.58 21.18 36.80
C ALA A 388 -2.07 21.61 36.77
N ASP A 389 -2.33 22.92 36.73
CA ASP A 389 -3.69 23.45 36.65
C ASP A 389 -4.25 23.35 35.23
N GLY A 390 -5.14 22.37 35.02
CA GLY A 390 -5.83 22.15 33.75
C GLY A 390 -7.23 22.75 33.66
N SER A 391 -7.66 23.54 34.66
CA SER A 391 -9.05 23.97 34.80
C SER A 391 -9.56 24.75 33.57
N ASP A 392 -8.80 25.72 33.11
CA ASP A 392 -9.11 26.53 31.92
C ASP A 392 -9.22 25.68 30.63
N LEU A 393 -8.31 24.72 30.45
CA LEU A 393 -8.33 23.83 29.30
C LEU A 393 -9.60 22.97 29.30
N LEU A 394 -9.90 22.33 30.44
CA LEU A 394 -11.07 21.46 30.57
C LEU A 394 -12.38 22.26 30.46
N ALA A 395 -12.47 23.45 31.04
CA ALA A 395 -13.63 24.34 30.89
C ALA A 395 -13.91 24.67 29.43
N ARG A 396 -12.89 25.03 28.65
CA ARG A 396 -13.03 25.26 27.20
C ARG A 396 -13.47 23.98 26.47
N ARG A 397 -12.87 22.84 26.80
CA ARG A 397 -13.09 21.56 26.12
C ARG A 397 -14.46 20.94 26.42
N LEU A 398 -15.03 21.18 27.60
CA LEU A 398 -16.43 20.85 27.94
C LEU A 398 -17.45 21.56 27.03
N ASN A 399 -17.05 22.66 26.40
CA ASN A 399 -17.88 23.42 25.46
C ASN A 399 -17.53 23.16 23.99
N ALA A 400 -16.67 22.18 23.70
CA ALA A 400 -16.27 21.85 22.33
C ALA A 400 -17.44 21.36 21.47
N LYS A 401 -17.35 21.55 20.14
CA LYS A 401 -18.35 21.02 19.21
C LYS A 401 -18.34 19.50 19.11
N SER A 402 -17.16 18.89 19.26
CA SER A 402 -16.97 17.44 19.19
C SER A 402 -17.42 16.75 20.48
N ASP A 403 -18.36 15.80 20.37
CA ASP A 403 -18.84 14.97 21.48
C ASP A 403 -17.69 14.19 22.15
N THR A 404 -16.76 13.64 21.36
CA THR A 404 -15.59 12.91 21.88
C THR A 404 -14.70 13.81 22.75
N VAL A 405 -14.50 15.06 22.33
CA VAL A 405 -13.68 16.03 23.08
C VAL A 405 -14.37 16.44 24.38
N ARG A 406 -15.69 16.69 24.34
CA ARG A 406 -16.47 17.02 25.54
C ARG A 406 -16.49 15.86 26.53
N LEU A 407 -16.71 14.64 26.05
CA LEU A 407 -16.70 13.43 26.87
C LEU A 407 -15.35 13.25 27.56
N ALA A 408 -14.24 13.33 26.83
CA ALA A 408 -12.91 13.19 27.41
C ALA A 408 -12.59 14.30 28.42
N ALA A 409 -13.03 15.54 28.17
CA ALA A 409 -12.91 16.63 29.14
C ALA A 409 -13.72 16.36 30.42
N ALA A 410 -14.95 15.85 30.29
CA ALA A 410 -15.77 15.46 31.44
C ALA A 410 -15.11 14.32 32.23
N VAL A 411 -14.50 13.33 31.56
CA VAL A 411 -13.72 12.28 32.23
C VAL A 411 -12.54 12.90 32.98
N GLY A 412 -11.83 13.87 32.39
CA GLY A 412 -10.75 14.60 33.04
C GLY A 412 -11.18 15.32 34.32
N VAL A 413 -12.33 16.00 34.31
CA VAL A 413 -12.91 16.65 35.51
C VAL A 413 -13.34 15.61 36.54
N CYS A 414 -13.98 14.53 36.11
CA CYS A 414 -14.36 13.42 36.97
C CYS A 414 -13.15 12.78 37.64
N ALA A 415 -12.07 12.53 36.89
CA ALA A 415 -10.89 11.84 37.37
C ALA A 415 -10.02 12.71 38.30
N ALA A 416 -10.32 14.01 38.38
CA ALA A 416 -9.46 14.98 39.02
C ALA A 416 -9.34 14.79 40.54
N ASP A 417 -8.10 14.84 41.01
CA ASP A 417 -7.74 14.81 42.43
C ASP A 417 -7.47 16.23 42.99
N GLN A 418 -7.52 17.23 42.12
CA GLN A 418 -7.17 18.61 42.42
C GLN A 418 -8.39 19.45 42.87
N PRO A 419 -8.20 20.43 43.79
CA PRO A 419 -9.30 21.26 44.29
C PRO A 419 -10.05 22.08 43.21
N TRP A 420 -9.36 22.45 42.13
CA TRP A 420 -9.96 23.24 41.05
C TRP A 420 -11.09 22.52 40.32
N ALA A 421 -11.15 21.19 40.41
CA ALA A 421 -12.17 20.39 39.72
C ALA A 421 -13.60 20.68 40.21
N ALA A 422 -13.76 20.98 41.50
CA ALA A 422 -15.05 21.36 42.07
C ALA A 422 -15.60 22.65 41.42
N GLY A 423 -14.72 23.57 41.01
CA GLY A 423 -15.10 24.79 40.29
C GLY A 423 -15.67 24.53 38.90
N LEU A 424 -15.45 23.35 38.32
CA LEU A 424 -15.96 22.98 36.99
C LEU A 424 -17.30 22.24 37.03
N VAL A 425 -17.79 21.82 38.20
CA VAL A 425 -19.06 21.11 38.35
C VAL A 425 -20.24 21.87 37.70
N PRO A 426 -20.40 23.20 37.88
CA PRO A 426 -21.46 23.94 37.20
C PRO A 426 -21.39 23.88 35.66
N THR A 427 -20.18 23.77 35.10
CA THR A 427 -19.99 23.61 33.65
C THR A 427 -20.42 22.22 33.17
N VAL A 428 -20.18 21.19 33.99
CA VAL A 428 -20.64 19.81 33.75
C VAL A 428 -22.16 19.70 33.88
N GLU A 429 -22.76 20.36 34.86
CA GLU A 429 -24.23 20.47 34.97
C GLU A 429 -24.83 21.14 33.73
N ALA A 430 -24.24 22.24 33.25
CA ALA A 430 -24.69 22.90 32.03
C ALA A 430 -24.58 22.00 30.78
N LEU A 431 -23.58 21.12 30.72
CA LEU A 431 -23.44 20.13 29.63
C LEU A 431 -24.60 19.14 29.63
N ILE A 432 -25.02 18.67 30.80
CA ILE A 432 -26.16 17.78 30.97
C ILE A 432 -27.45 18.47 30.49
N GLU A 433 -27.69 19.70 30.96
CA GLU A 433 -28.90 20.45 30.63
C GLU A 433 -29.05 20.72 29.13
N ARG A 434 -27.95 21.07 28.43
CA ARG A 434 -27.95 21.28 26.97
C ARG A 434 -28.33 20.05 26.14
N ASN A 435 -28.26 18.89 26.76
CA ASN A 435 -28.51 17.61 26.13
C ASN A 435 -29.84 16.99 26.55
N ARG A 436 -30.59 17.64 27.45
CA ARG A 436 -31.93 17.22 27.85
C ARG A 436 -32.84 17.15 26.62
N GLY A 437 -33.46 15.98 26.39
CA GLY A 437 -34.42 15.75 25.31
C GLY A 437 -33.83 15.41 23.93
N LYS A 438 -32.50 15.31 23.77
CA LYS A 438 -31.88 14.83 22.52
C LYS A 438 -31.79 13.30 22.50
N SER A 439 -31.69 12.67 21.32
CA SER A 439 -31.39 11.23 21.17
C SER A 439 -29.96 10.96 21.63
N PHE A 440 -29.81 10.84 22.94
CA PHE A 440 -28.54 11.03 23.62
C PHE A 440 -27.75 9.72 23.72
N ARG A 441 -26.44 9.76 23.43
CA ARG A 441 -25.53 8.64 23.72
C ARG A 441 -25.25 8.69 25.22
N GLY A 442 -25.78 7.74 25.99
CA GLY A 442 -25.78 7.76 27.46
C GLY A 442 -24.42 7.93 28.16
N ASP A 443 -23.31 7.81 27.44
CA ASP A 443 -21.95 7.92 27.95
C ASP A 443 -21.63 9.29 28.59
N GLU A 444 -21.94 10.40 27.94
CA GLU A 444 -21.66 11.76 28.47
C GLU A 444 -22.42 12.02 29.79
N VAL A 445 -23.67 11.56 29.92
CA VAL A 445 -24.46 11.67 31.16
C VAL A 445 -23.89 10.77 32.24
N VAL A 446 -23.45 9.54 31.92
CA VAL A 446 -22.81 8.66 32.91
C VAL A 446 -21.61 9.38 33.52
N VAL A 447 -20.72 9.94 32.70
CA VAL A 447 -19.53 10.64 33.19
C VAL A 447 -19.91 11.89 33.98
N ALA A 448 -20.85 12.69 33.49
CA ALA A 448 -21.27 13.90 34.17
C ALA A 448 -21.94 13.61 35.52
N SER A 449 -22.78 12.57 35.61
CA SER A 449 -23.35 12.08 36.88
C SER A 449 -22.27 11.58 37.84
N LYS A 450 -21.28 10.80 37.36
CA LYS A 450 -20.13 10.38 38.18
C LYS A 450 -19.35 11.59 38.69
N THR A 451 -19.13 12.59 37.84
CA THR A 451 -18.44 13.84 38.19
C THR A 451 -19.16 14.55 39.33
N MET A 452 -20.48 14.76 39.20
CA MET A 452 -21.28 15.39 40.24
C MET A 452 -21.26 14.58 41.54
N GLN A 453 -21.42 13.25 41.49
CA GLN A 453 -21.38 12.40 42.67
C GLN A 453 -20.03 12.49 43.40
N ARG A 454 -18.92 12.40 42.67
CA ARG A 454 -17.56 12.45 43.24
C ARG A 454 -17.27 13.80 43.92
N HIS A 455 -17.77 14.90 43.35
CA HIS A 455 -17.50 16.25 43.84
C HIS A 455 -18.59 16.78 44.79
N GLY A 456 -19.46 15.93 45.34
CA GLY A 456 -20.42 16.29 46.40
C GLY A 456 -21.79 16.80 45.93
N HIS A 457 -22.10 16.70 44.64
CA HIS A 457 -23.34 17.12 44.00
C HIS A 457 -24.27 15.93 43.66
N GLY A 458 -24.22 14.84 44.45
CA GLY A 458 -24.97 13.61 44.18
C GLY A 458 -26.49 13.81 44.05
N ALA A 459 -27.09 14.68 44.88
CA ALA A 459 -28.52 14.97 44.81
C ALA A 459 -28.94 15.61 43.47
N ALA A 460 -28.09 16.47 42.89
CA ALA A 460 -28.34 17.06 41.57
C ALA A 460 -28.24 16.01 40.46
N ALA A 461 -27.27 15.08 40.59
CA ALA A 461 -27.15 13.94 39.70
C ALA A 461 -28.40 13.05 39.71
N ASP A 462 -28.88 12.69 40.90
CA ASP A 462 -30.06 11.84 41.07
C ASP A 462 -31.33 12.52 40.55
N ALA A 463 -31.50 13.82 40.82
CA ALA A 463 -32.59 14.61 40.30
C ALA A 463 -32.58 14.65 38.76
N PHE A 464 -31.41 14.78 38.14
CA PHE A 464 -31.29 14.71 36.68
C PHE A 464 -31.65 13.32 36.14
N LEU A 465 -31.11 12.24 36.73
CA LEU A 465 -31.40 10.87 36.30
C LEU A 465 -32.90 10.54 36.37
N ALA A 466 -33.62 11.11 37.34
CA ALA A 466 -35.07 10.98 37.46
C ALA A 466 -35.86 11.65 36.31
N THR A 467 -35.24 12.55 35.54
CA THR A 467 -35.86 13.18 34.36
C THR A 467 -35.69 12.36 33.07
N LEU A 468 -34.85 11.31 33.09
CA LEU A 468 -34.59 10.47 31.93
C LEU A 468 -35.68 9.40 31.74
N PRO A 469 -35.88 8.89 30.51
CA PRO A 469 -36.67 7.68 30.30
C PRO A 469 -36.19 6.54 31.20
N GLU A 470 -37.13 5.78 31.75
CA GLU A 470 -36.84 4.74 32.75
C GLU A 470 -35.75 3.75 32.31
N GLN A 471 -35.76 3.37 31.03
CA GLN A 471 -34.76 2.47 30.45
C GLN A 471 -33.34 3.08 30.48
N ASP A 472 -33.21 4.37 30.19
CA ASP A 472 -31.93 5.07 30.23
C ASP A 472 -31.45 5.28 31.67
N ALA A 473 -32.34 5.69 32.57
CA ALA A 473 -32.04 5.82 34.00
C ALA A 473 -31.53 4.50 34.60
N ARG A 474 -32.20 3.37 34.31
CA ARG A 474 -31.75 2.04 34.74
C ARG A 474 -30.38 1.67 34.16
N ARG A 475 -30.15 1.91 32.86
CA ARG A 475 -28.86 1.63 32.21
C ARG A 475 -27.72 2.44 32.83
N ILE A 476 -27.96 3.70 33.15
CA ILE A 476 -26.96 4.59 33.76
C ILE A 476 -26.72 4.17 35.22
N ALA A 477 -27.78 3.90 35.99
CA ALA A 477 -27.65 3.43 37.37
C ALA A 477 -26.78 2.16 37.50
N VAL A 478 -26.91 1.20 36.57
CA VAL A 478 -26.06 0.00 36.51
C VAL A 478 -24.59 0.33 36.27
N ARG A 479 -24.29 1.40 35.52
CA ARG A 479 -22.91 1.83 35.27
C ARG A 479 -22.33 2.63 36.44
N LEU A 480 -23.17 3.39 37.14
CA LEU A 480 -22.79 4.12 38.35
C LEU A 480 -22.53 3.19 39.53
N SER A 481 -23.21 2.03 39.60
CA SER A 481 -23.03 1.04 40.67
C SER A 481 -21.81 0.14 40.52
N ARG A 482 -21.00 0.31 39.46
CA ARG A 482 -19.77 -0.47 39.29
C ARG A 482 -18.78 -0.15 40.42
N PRO A 483 -18.15 -1.16 41.03
CA PRO A 483 -17.15 -0.93 42.08
C PRO A 483 -15.92 -0.21 41.50
N PRO A 484 -15.27 0.67 42.28
CA PRO A 484 -14.06 1.36 41.84
C PRO A 484 -12.93 0.36 41.58
N THR A 485 -12.18 0.59 40.51
CA THR A 485 -11.06 -0.24 40.06
C THR A 485 -9.73 0.23 40.64
N GLY A 486 -9.72 1.36 41.35
CA GLY A 486 -8.51 2.03 41.84
C GLY A 486 -7.79 2.86 40.77
N ASN A 487 -8.32 2.92 39.55
CA ASN A 487 -7.89 3.85 38.51
C ASN A 487 -8.98 4.91 38.29
N PRO A 488 -8.78 6.16 38.77
CA PRO A 488 -9.78 7.22 38.67
C PRO A 488 -10.27 7.52 37.25
N VAL A 489 -9.40 7.38 36.24
CA VAL A 489 -9.80 7.59 34.84
C VAL A 489 -10.77 6.50 34.42
N ARG A 490 -10.40 5.23 34.64
CA ARG A 490 -11.22 4.05 34.33
C ARG A 490 -12.55 4.05 35.08
N ASP A 491 -12.54 4.52 36.32
CA ASP A 491 -13.74 4.61 37.16
C ASP A 491 -14.70 5.70 36.65
N CYS A 492 -14.16 6.74 35.99
CA CYS A 492 -14.91 7.82 35.38
C CYS A 492 -15.35 7.55 33.93
N THR A 493 -14.69 6.63 33.22
CA THR A 493 -15.11 6.19 31.87
C THR A 493 -16.47 5.44 31.92
N PRO A 494 -17.35 5.57 30.89
CA PRO A 494 -18.68 4.96 30.85
C PRO A 494 -18.77 3.42 30.98
#